data_AF-A0A8J5M626-F1
#
_entry.id   AF-A0A8J5M626-F1
#
_cell.length_a   1.000
_cell.length_b   1.000
_cell.length_c   1.000
_cell.angle_alpha   90.00
_cell.angle_beta   90.00
_cell.angle_gamma   90.00
#
_symmetry.space_group_name_H-M   'P 1'
#
loop_
_entity.id
_entity.type
_entity.pdbx_description
1 polymer ?
#
loop_
_entity_poly.entity_id
_entity_poly.type
_entity_poly.pdbx_seq_one_letter_code
_entity_poly.pdbx_strand_id
1 'polypeptide(L)'
;MAPVQRTSRRSFQDFTSRKGSNGRLRRNPELVQWLRYIKMYRDHIKESVFSDAQIVRFLTEAKPLRSGWEFATLFQSLKDVPDLKKLAENMQTHQFREWLRMKISPKIVTSMLANPVYTYVVRLPKNDHSYRTWEAYTLYYAERRGGETMLEKVKTFFTNDNPVDALTAVTKLQ
;
A
#
# COMPACT_ATOMS: atom_id res chain seq x y z
N MET A 1 -4.61 22.14 -15.35
CA MET A 1 -3.67 21.40 -14.46
C MET A 1 -2.74 22.40 -13.81
N ALA A 2 -2.57 22.33 -12.49
CA ALA A 2 -1.61 23.18 -11.77
C ALA A 2 -0.17 22.91 -12.28
N PRO A 3 0.72 23.92 -12.34
CA PRO A 3 2.09 23.79 -12.86
C PRO A 3 2.87 22.60 -12.26
N VAL A 4 2.67 22.36 -10.96
CA VAL A 4 3.23 21.24 -10.18
C VAL A 4 2.85 19.88 -10.72
N GLN A 5 1.59 19.69 -11.12
CA GLN A 5 1.13 18.42 -11.68
C GLN A 5 1.75 18.16 -13.04
N ARG A 6 2.16 19.21 -13.76
CA ARG A 6 2.83 19.11 -15.06
C ARG A 6 4.33 18.81 -14.87
N THR A 7 4.97 19.47 -13.92
CA THR A 7 6.39 19.25 -13.58
C THR A 7 6.60 17.89 -12.90
N SER A 8 5.78 17.52 -11.92
CA SER A 8 5.87 16.21 -11.26
C SER A 8 5.58 15.06 -12.21
N ARG A 9 4.64 15.25 -13.15
CA ARG A 9 4.33 14.28 -14.21
C ARG A 9 5.46 14.14 -15.21
N ARG A 10 6.09 15.24 -15.64
CA ARG A 10 7.28 15.18 -16.50
C ARG A 10 8.45 14.48 -15.81
N SER A 11 8.80 14.89 -14.58
CA SER A 11 9.88 14.25 -13.83
C SER A 11 9.62 12.75 -13.67
N PHE A 12 8.40 12.35 -13.30
CA PHE A 12 8.03 10.93 -13.17
C PHE A 12 8.02 10.17 -14.52
N GLN A 13 7.56 10.78 -15.60
CA GLN A 13 7.61 10.18 -16.94
C GLN A 13 9.05 9.96 -17.41
N ASP A 14 9.94 10.92 -17.14
CA ASP A 14 11.37 10.79 -17.43
C ASP A 14 12.01 9.69 -16.56
N PHE A 15 11.64 9.59 -15.29
CA PHE A 15 12.10 8.53 -14.37
C PHE A 15 11.61 7.14 -14.81
N THR A 16 10.39 7.04 -15.33
CA THR A 16 9.79 5.76 -15.72
C THR A 16 10.15 5.29 -17.12
N SER A 17 10.66 6.18 -17.97
CA SER A 17 11.08 5.89 -19.35
C SER A 17 12.56 5.48 -19.44
N ARG A 18 13.41 5.91 -18.50
CA ARG A 18 14.86 5.60 -18.49
C ARG A 18 15.21 4.18 -18.00
N LYS A 19 14.28 3.42 -17.41
CA LYS A 19 14.51 2.04 -16.98
C LYS A 19 13.41 1.10 -17.50
N GLY A 20 13.66 0.52 -18.66
CA GLY A 20 13.25 -0.86 -18.91
C GLY A 20 14.12 -1.78 -18.04
N SER A 21 13.61 -2.23 -16.90
CA SER A 21 14.14 -3.41 -16.21
C SER A 21 13.25 -3.79 -15.04
N ASN A 22 13.12 -5.09 -14.85
CA ASN A 22 12.41 -5.80 -13.79
C ASN A 22 12.96 -5.52 -12.36
N GLY A 23 13.34 -4.29 -12.04
CA GLY A 23 13.82 -3.86 -10.73
C GLY A 23 12.65 -3.50 -9.81
N ARG A 24 12.47 -4.28 -8.74
CA ARG A 24 11.41 -4.14 -7.73
C ARG A 24 11.16 -2.67 -7.35
N LEU A 25 9.94 -2.21 -7.59
CA LEU A 25 9.44 -0.86 -7.30
C LEU A 25 9.70 -0.41 -5.84
N ARG A 26 9.72 -1.37 -4.90
CA ARG A 26 10.05 -1.19 -3.47
C ARG A 26 11.46 -0.67 -3.18
N ARG A 27 12.42 -0.88 -4.08
CA ARG A 27 13.84 -0.48 -3.90
C ARG A 27 14.27 0.59 -4.89
N ASN A 28 13.35 1.44 -5.33
CA ASN A 28 13.69 2.53 -6.24
C ASN A 28 14.05 3.81 -5.45
N PRO A 29 15.34 4.16 -5.31
CA PRO A 29 15.76 5.37 -4.59
C PRO A 29 15.23 6.64 -5.23
N GLU A 30 14.99 6.64 -6.55
CA GLU A 30 14.45 7.80 -7.28
C GLU A 30 12.98 8.06 -6.88
N LEU A 31 12.21 7.01 -6.64
CA LEU A 31 10.84 7.12 -6.13
C LEU A 31 10.80 7.68 -4.71
N VAL A 32 11.71 7.22 -3.85
CA VAL A 32 11.86 7.75 -2.48
C VAL A 32 12.20 9.24 -2.53
N GLN A 33 13.13 9.64 -3.41
CA GLN A 33 13.51 11.03 -3.57
C GLN A 33 12.36 11.89 -4.12
N TRP A 34 11.58 11.36 -5.07
CA TRP A 34 10.40 12.03 -5.59
C TRP A 34 9.33 12.23 -4.50
N LEU A 35 9.08 11.23 -3.66
CA LEU A 35 8.15 11.37 -2.53
C LEU A 35 8.62 12.41 -1.50
N ARG A 36 9.93 12.47 -1.23
CA ARG A 36 10.53 13.51 -0.39
C ARG A 36 10.35 14.91 -0.98
N TYR A 37 10.55 15.04 -2.29
CA TYR A 37 10.30 16.29 -3.00
C TYR A 37 8.84 16.72 -2.87
N ILE A 38 7.89 15.81 -3.09
CA ILE A 38 6.46 16.11 -2.93
C ILE A 38 6.13 16.55 -1.49
N LYS A 39 6.69 15.88 -0.47
CA LYS A 39 6.51 16.26 0.93
C LYS A 39 7.05 17.67 1.21
N MET A 40 8.31 17.92 0.85
CA MET A 40 8.95 19.25 1.00
C MET A 40 8.16 20.35 0.29
N TYR A 41 7.70 20.06 -0.93
CA TYR A 41 6.95 21.02 -1.73
C TYR A 41 5.63 21.40 -1.04
N ARG A 42 4.85 20.43 -0.55
CA ARG A 42 3.60 20.68 0.20
C ARG A 42 3.84 21.54 1.45
N ASP A 43 4.89 21.22 2.20
CA ASP A 43 5.26 21.96 3.42
C ASP A 43 5.64 23.41 3.10
N HIS A 44 6.32 23.65 1.98
CA HIS A 44 6.71 24.99 1.54
C HIS A 44 5.50 25.84 1.13
N ILE A 45 4.57 25.30 0.33
CA ILE A 45 3.47 26.09 -0.22
C ILE A 45 2.29 26.26 0.73
N LYS A 46 2.26 25.52 1.86
CA LYS A 46 1.17 25.54 2.86
C LYS A 46 -0.24 25.30 2.30
N GLU A 47 -0.33 24.67 1.13
CA GLU A 47 -1.58 24.33 0.47
C GLU A 47 -1.73 22.80 0.33
N SER A 48 -2.97 22.32 0.19
CA SER A 48 -3.30 20.91 -0.04
C SER A 48 -3.04 20.45 -1.49
N VAL A 49 -2.09 21.08 -2.19
CA VAL A 49 -1.78 20.74 -3.58
C VAL A 49 -1.19 19.32 -3.62
N PHE A 50 -1.79 18.49 -4.47
CA PHE A 50 -1.35 17.11 -4.73
C PHE A 50 -1.52 16.20 -3.51
N SER A 51 -2.78 15.98 -3.06
CA SER A 51 -3.17 15.17 -1.89
C SER A 51 -2.70 13.71 -1.93
N ASP A 52 -2.76 12.99 -0.80
CA ASP A 52 -2.29 11.59 -0.73
C ASP A 52 -3.06 10.69 -1.71
N ALA A 53 -4.36 10.91 -1.86
CA ALA A 53 -5.17 10.23 -2.87
C ALA A 53 -4.72 10.57 -4.30
N GLN A 54 -4.31 11.82 -4.57
CA GLN A 54 -3.78 12.22 -5.88
C GLN A 54 -2.41 11.58 -6.15
N ILE A 55 -1.55 11.41 -5.13
CA ILE A 55 -0.30 10.65 -5.26
C ILE A 55 -0.59 9.18 -5.58
N VAL A 56 -1.47 8.52 -4.82
CA VAL A 56 -1.84 7.12 -5.06
C VAL A 56 -2.35 6.95 -6.49
N ARG A 57 -3.33 7.78 -6.90
CA ARG A 57 -3.90 7.74 -8.25
C ARG A 57 -2.85 7.97 -9.32
N PHE A 58 -1.96 8.95 -9.13
CA PHE A 58 -0.89 9.24 -10.08
C PHE A 58 0.07 8.05 -10.25
N LEU A 59 0.48 7.44 -9.14
CA LEU A 59 1.38 6.28 -9.15
C LEU A 59 0.73 5.08 -9.86
N THR A 60 -0.55 4.79 -9.56
CA THR A 60 -1.27 3.67 -10.19
C THR A 60 -1.54 3.92 -11.68
N GLU A 61 -1.93 5.14 -12.07
CA GLU A 61 -2.15 5.52 -13.47
C GLU A 61 -0.87 5.47 -14.31
N ALA A 62 0.27 5.80 -13.72
CA ALA A 62 1.53 5.90 -14.47
C ALA A 62 2.21 4.54 -14.70
N LYS A 63 1.77 3.49 -14.01
CA LYS A 63 2.15 2.10 -14.30
C LYS A 63 0.90 1.20 -14.27
N PRO A 64 -0.01 1.33 -15.24
CA PRO A 64 -1.30 0.62 -15.24
C PRO A 64 -1.13 -0.89 -15.44
N LEU A 65 -0.03 -1.31 -16.08
CA LEU A 65 0.36 -2.72 -16.24
C LEU A 65 0.87 -3.34 -14.93
N ARG A 66 1.13 -2.53 -13.90
CA ARG A 66 1.42 -3.03 -12.56
C ARG A 66 0.12 -3.19 -11.81
N SER A 67 -0.09 -4.39 -11.32
CA SER A 67 -1.23 -4.72 -10.50
C SER A 67 -1.29 -3.89 -9.21
N GLY A 68 -2.48 -3.45 -8.80
CA GLY A 68 -2.68 -2.58 -7.63
C GLY A 68 -2.07 -3.10 -6.31
N TRP A 69 -1.78 -4.39 -6.21
CA TRP A 69 -1.11 -4.99 -5.06
C TRP A 69 0.40 -4.71 -4.99
N GLU A 70 1.08 -4.45 -6.11
CA GLU A 70 2.49 -4.02 -6.09
C GLU A 70 2.64 -2.66 -5.39
N PHE A 71 1.69 -1.75 -5.59
CA PHE A 71 1.66 -0.45 -4.92
C PHE A 71 1.38 -0.55 -3.42
N ALA A 72 0.46 -1.43 -3.01
CA ALA A 72 0.17 -1.63 -1.59
C ALA A 72 1.41 -2.07 -0.80
N THR A 73 2.23 -2.93 -1.40
CA THR A 73 3.47 -3.39 -0.77
C THR A 73 4.62 -2.40 -0.88
N LEU A 74 4.66 -1.58 -1.94
CA LEU A 74 5.53 -0.41 -1.99
C LEU A 74 5.22 0.54 -0.82
N PHE A 75 3.95 0.89 -0.61
CA PHE A 75 3.56 1.76 0.49
C PHE A 75 3.92 1.14 1.84
N GLN A 76 3.73 -0.17 1.99
CA GLN A 76 4.17 -0.87 3.20
C GLN A 76 5.68 -0.77 3.42
N SER A 77 6.50 -0.87 2.37
CA SER A 77 7.96 -0.74 2.49
C SER A 77 8.40 0.69 2.84
N LEU A 78 7.68 1.70 2.36
CA LEU A 78 7.96 3.11 2.65
C LEU A 78 7.70 3.49 4.12
N LYS A 79 6.94 2.68 4.86
CA LYS A 79 6.75 2.86 6.31
C LYS A 79 8.03 2.64 7.11
N ASP A 80 9.01 1.94 6.54
CA ASP A 80 10.32 1.72 7.14
C ASP A 80 11.28 2.91 6.91
N VAL A 81 10.87 3.91 6.11
CA VAL A 81 11.61 5.16 5.88
C VAL A 81 11.04 6.24 6.81
N PRO A 82 11.75 6.66 7.88
CA PRO A 82 11.17 7.47 8.95
C PRO A 82 10.49 8.76 8.49
N ASP A 83 11.11 9.48 7.54
CA ASP A 83 10.59 10.75 7.03
C ASP A 83 9.38 10.59 6.09
N LEU A 84 9.16 9.39 5.55
CA LEU A 84 8.03 9.06 4.67
C LEU A 84 6.94 8.25 5.35
N LYS A 85 7.16 7.77 6.58
CA LYS A 85 6.25 6.85 7.29
C LYS A 85 4.80 7.33 7.29
N LYS A 86 4.56 8.58 7.68
CA LYS A 86 3.19 9.13 7.76
C LYS A 86 2.52 9.21 6.39
N LEU A 87 3.26 9.63 5.36
CA LEU A 87 2.77 9.67 3.98
C LEU A 87 2.41 8.26 3.50
N ALA A 88 3.27 7.29 3.79
CA ALA A 88 3.06 5.88 3.43
C ALA A 88 1.83 5.27 4.12
N GLU A 89 1.61 5.55 5.40
CA GLU A 89 0.41 5.14 6.16
C GLU A 89 -0.86 5.71 5.54
N ASN A 90 -0.85 6.99 5.17
CA ASN A 90 -2.01 7.63 4.53
C ASN A 90 -2.29 7.01 3.15
N MET A 91 -1.27 6.84 2.31
CA MET A 91 -1.40 6.20 0.99
C MET A 91 -1.94 4.76 1.11
N GLN A 92 -1.44 3.99 2.07
CA GLN A 92 -1.91 2.63 2.34
C GLN A 92 -3.38 2.62 2.81
N THR A 93 -3.77 3.57 3.67
CA THR A 93 -5.17 3.72 4.12
C THR A 93 -6.10 4.03 2.95
N HIS A 94 -5.69 4.92 2.04
CA HIS A 94 -6.44 5.19 0.80
C HIS A 94 -6.59 3.93 -0.05
N GLN A 95 -5.52 3.17 -0.24
CA GLN A 95 -5.56 1.91 -0.97
C GLN A 95 -6.52 0.89 -0.35
N PHE A 96 -6.52 0.75 0.98
CA PHE A 96 -7.40 -0.18 1.70
C PHE A 96 -8.87 0.24 1.64
N ARG A 97 -9.15 1.54 1.69
CA ARG A 97 -10.50 2.07 1.48
C ARG A 97 -11.01 1.71 0.08
N GLU A 98 -10.18 1.86 -0.94
CA GLU A 98 -10.55 1.48 -2.31
C GLU A 98 -10.76 -0.02 -2.47
N TRP A 99 -9.89 -0.85 -1.89
CA TRP A 99 -10.09 -2.31 -1.88
C TRP A 99 -11.40 -2.71 -1.22
N LEU A 100 -11.73 -2.11 -0.06
CA LEU A 100 -12.99 -2.35 0.62
C LEU A 100 -14.19 -1.91 -0.23
N ARG A 101 -14.11 -0.75 -0.90
CA ARG A 101 -15.14 -0.25 -1.82
C ARG A 101 -15.36 -1.19 -3.01
N MET A 102 -14.29 -1.77 -3.53
CA MET A 102 -14.32 -2.77 -4.60
C MET A 102 -14.70 -4.19 -4.12
N LYS A 103 -15.09 -4.35 -2.85
CA LYS A 103 -15.41 -5.64 -2.23
C LYS A 103 -14.27 -6.66 -2.32
N ILE A 104 -13.02 -6.20 -2.40
CA ILE A 104 -11.85 -7.05 -2.27
C ILE A 104 -11.77 -7.47 -0.81
N SER A 105 -11.62 -8.76 -0.55
CA SER A 105 -11.54 -9.30 0.81
C SER A 105 -10.11 -9.72 1.15
N PRO A 106 -9.77 -9.88 2.45
CA PRO A 106 -8.46 -10.41 2.85
C PRO A 106 -8.12 -11.76 2.22
N LYS A 107 -9.13 -12.59 1.91
CA LYS A 107 -8.95 -13.86 1.18
C LYS A 107 -8.49 -13.63 -0.26
N ILE A 108 -9.05 -12.64 -0.96
CA ILE A 108 -8.60 -12.26 -2.30
C ILE A 108 -7.18 -11.68 -2.24
N VAL A 109 -6.89 -10.83 -1.26
CA VAL A 109 -5.55 -10.23 -1.09
C VAL A 109 -4.48 -11.29 -0.82
N THR A 110 -4.84 -12.40 -0.15
CA THR A 110 -3.95 -13.55 0.09
C THR A 110 -3.37 -14.10 -1.21
N SER A 111 -4.19 -14.27 -2.25
CA SER A 111 -3.73 -14.78 -3.55
C SER A 111 -3.05 -13.70 -4.39
N MET A 112 -3.52 -12.45 -4.32
CA MET A 112 -2.90 -11.32 -5.04
C MET A 112 -1.45 -11.08 -4.62
N LEU A 113 -1.16 -11.11 -3.31
CA LEU A 113 0.16 -10.77 -2.78
C LEU A 113 1.19 -11.90 -2.80
N ALA A 114 0.76 -13.12 -3.11
CA ALA A 114 1.65 -14.26 -3.27
C ALA A 114 2.41 -14.23 -4.61
N ASN A 115 1.76 -13.78 -5.69
CA ASN A 115 2.31 -13.80 -7.04
C ASN A 115 3.58 -12.92 -7.19
N PRO A 116 4.71 -13.40 -7.77
CA PRO A 116 4.89 -14.63 -8.56
C PRO A 116 5.36 -15.86 -7.78
N VAL A 117 5.48 -15.78 -6.46
CA VAL A 117 5.84 -16.93 -5.64
C VAL A 117 4.55 -17.73 -5.45
N TYR A 118 4.40 -18.91 -6.07
CA TYR A 118 3.22 -19.80 -5.92
C TYR A 118 3.07 -20.32 -4.46
N THR A 119 2.89 -19.43 -3.50
CA THR A 119 2.77 -19.66 -2.06
C THR A 119 1.52 -18.94 -1.54
N TYR A 120 1.28 -18.98 -0.24
CA TYR A 120 0.25 -18.18 0.40
C TYR A 120 0.91 -17.07 1.21
N VAL A 121 0.41 -15.84 1.12
CA VAL A 121 1.00 -14.70 1.85
C VAL A 121 1.09 -14.96 3.36
N VAL A 122 0.15 -15.76 3.90
CA VAL A 122 0.11 -16.18 5.31
C VAL A 122 1.31 -17.03 5.76
N ARG A 123 2.06 -17.60 4.80
CA ARG A 123 3.27 -18.41 5.03
C ARG A 123 4.57 -17.64 4.82
N LEU A 124 4.48 -16.37 4.41
CA LEU A 124 5.67 -15.54 4.25
C LEU A 124 6.24 -15.13 5.63
N PRO A 125 7.54 -14.85 5.72
CA PRO A 125 8.13 -14.27 6.92
C PRO A 125 7.39 -13.00 7.36
N LYS A 126 7.19 -12.82 8.67
CA LYS A 126 6.46 -11.66 9.22
C LYS A 126 7.10 -10.30 8.90
N ASN A 127 8.40 -10.28 8.60
CA ASN A 127 9.11 -9.08 8.17
C ASN A 127 8.94 -8.78 6.67
N ASP A 128 8.38 -9.70 5.88
CA ASP A 128 8.12 -9.48 4.46
C ASP A 128 7.04 -8.40 4.27
N HIS A 129 7.27 -7.44 3.38
CA HIS A 129 6.31 -6.35 3.17
C HIS A 129 4.97 -6.85 2.61
N SER A 130 4.92 -7.97 1.87
CA SER A 130 3.66 -8.60 1.44
C SER A 130 2.89 -9.16 2.64
N TYR A 131 3.54 -9.85 3.57
CA TYR A 131 2.91 -10.32 4.80
C TYR A 131 2.35 -9.13 5.59
N ARG A 132 3.18 -8.11 5.84
CA ARG A 132 2.77 -6.91 6.58
C ARG A 132 1.64 -6.14 5.89
N THR A 133 1.60 -6.09 4.56
CA THR A 133 0.48 -5.49 3.82
C THR A 133 -0.81 -6.28 4.01
N TRP A 134 -0.74 -7.61 3.91
CA TRP A 134 -1.90 -8.49 4.11
C TRP A 134 -2.44 -8.42 5.53
N GLU A 135 -1.56 -8.48 6.53
CA GLU A 135 -1.90 -8.36 7.95
C GLU A 135 -2.58 -7.00 8.23
N ALA A 136 -1.97 -5.90 7.78
CA ALA A 136 -2.53 -4.57 7.94
C ALA A 136 -3.91 -4.42 7.28
N TYR A 137 -4.11 -5.01 6.10
CA TYR A 137 -5.42 -4.99 5.46
C TYR A 137 -6.45 -5.86 6.18
N THR A 138 -6.03 -7.00 6.72
CA THR A 138 -6.88 -7.90 7.51
C THR A 138 -7.40 -7.19 8.76
N LEU A 139 -6.54 -6.47 9.47
CA LEU A 139 -6.91 -5.63 10.62
C LEU A 139 -7.87 -4.50 10.22
N TYR A 140 -7.54 -3.76 9.15
CA TYR A 140 -8.41 -2.70 8.63
C TYR A 140 -9.79 -3.23 8.25
N TYR A 141 -9.86 -4.39 7.61
CA TYR A 141 -11.12 -5.03 7.21
C TYR A 141 -11.94 -5.49 8.43
N ALA A 142 -11.28 -6.09 9.43
CA ALA A 142 -11.90 -6.52 10.68
C ALA A 142 -12.59 -5.35 11.40
N GLU A 143 -11.87 -4.23 11.56
CA GLU A 143 -12.41 -3.01 12.16
C GLU A 143 -13.62 -2.48 11.38
N ARG A 144 -13.48 -2.36 10.05
CA ARG A 144 -14.49 -1.71 9.20
C ARG A 144 -15.76 -2.52 8.99
N ARG A 145 -15.68 -3.86 9.03
CA ARG A 145 -16.82 -4.75 8.78
C ARG A 145 -17.37 -5.40 10.05
N GLY A 146 -16.52 -5.62 11.05
CA GLY A 146 -16.89 -6.31 12.30
C GLY A 146 -16.76 -5.46 13.56
N GLY A 147 -16.33 -4.20 13.45
CA GLY A 147 -16.17 -3.30 14.59
C GLY A 147 -14.98 -3.64 15.50
N GLU A 148 -14.91 -2.96 16.64
CA GLU A 148 -13.82 -3.07 17.61
C GLU A 148 -13.66 -4.49 18.16
N THR A 149 -14.76 -5.16 18.52
CA THR A 149 -14.74 -6.54 19.02
C THR A 149 -14.06 -7.50 18.04
N MET A 150 -14.33 -7.35 16.74
CA MET A 150 -13.71 -8.19 15.72
C MET A 150 -12.25 -7.82 15.50
N LEU A 151 -11.91 -6.53 15.54
CA LEU A 151 -10.52 -6.06 15.46
C LEU A 151 -9.68 -6.68 16.58
N GLU A 152 -10.13 -6.63 17.84
CA GLU A 152 -9.40 -7.18 18.99
C GLU A 152 -9.24 -8.70 18.89
N LYS A 153 -10.28 -9.41 18.43
CA LYS A 153 -10.20 -10.84 18.16
C LYS A 153 -9.13 -11.16 17.11
N VAL A 154 -9.08 -10.41 16.01
CA VAL A 154 -8.11 -10.60 14.93
C VAL A 154 -6.70 -10.25 15.37
N LYS A 155 -6.51 -9.17 16.15
CA LYS A 155 -5.22 -8.84 16.78
C LYS A 155 -4.71 -9.99 17.64
N THR A 156 -5.59 -10.58 18.47
CA THR A 156 -5.23 -11.71 19.33
C THR A 156 -4.72 -12.90 18.52
N PHE A 157 -5.35 -13.21 17.39
CA PHE A 157 -4.86 -14.28 16.50
C PHE A 157 -3.46 -13.98 15.94
N PHE A 158 -3.17 -12.73 15.55
CA PHE A 158 -1.82 -12.38 15.08
C PHE A 158 -0.76 -12.41 16.18
N THR A 159 -1.09 -11.95 17.39
CA THR A 159 -0.21 -12.03 18.56
C THR A 159 0.14 -13.48 18.91
N ASN A 160 -0.82 -14.40 18.76
CA ASN A 160 -0.65 -15.83 19.04
C ASN A 160 -0.09 -16.64 17.85
N ASP A 161 0.42 -15.97 16.81
CA ASP A 161 0.96 -16.61 15.60
C ASP A 161 -0.04 -17.51 14.84
N ASN A 162 -1.31 -17.14 14.84
CA ASN A 162 -2.40 -17.86 14.18
C ASN A 162 -3.01 -17.05 13.00
N PRO A 163 -2.23 -16.73 11.94
CA PRO A 163 -2.71 -15.91 10.81
C PRO A 163 -3.86 -16.58 10.02
N VAL A 164 -3.95 -17.90 10.03
CA VAL A 164 -5.03 -18.65 9.37
C VAL A 164 -6.37 -18.44 10.09
N ASP A 165 -6.37 -18.40 11.42
CA ASP A 165 -7.58 -18.12 12.21
C ASP A 165 -8.01 -16.67 12.08
N ALA A 166 -7.04 -15.74 12.03
CA ALA A 166 -7.29 -14.34 11.70
C ALA A 166 -8.02 -14.20 10.36
N LEU A 167 -7.53 -14.88 9.31
CA LEU A 167 -8.17 -14.90 7.99
C LEU A 167 -9.57 -15.52 8.02
N THR A 168 -9.72 -16.63 8.74
CA THR A 168 -10.99 -17.35 8.86
C THR A 168 -12.04 -16.50 9.57
N ALA A 169 -11.65 -15.75 10.59
CA ALA A 169 -12.54 -14.84 11.32
C ALA A 169 -13.12 -13.75 10.40
N VAL A 170 -12.26 -13.06 9.62
CA VAL A 170 -12.70 -11.98 8.73
C VAL A 170 -13.43 -12.46 7.47
N THR A 171 -13.23 -13.71 7.06
CA THR A 171 -13.95 -14.28 5.90
C THR A 171 -15.45 -14.41 6.17
N LYS A 172 -15.86 -14.53 7.43
CA LYS A 172 -17.28 -14.55 7.84
C LYS A 172 -17.99 -13.20 7.73
N LEU A 173 -17.25 -12.12 7.46
CA LEU A 173 -17.76 -10.74 7.36
C LEU A 173 -17.96 -10.27 5.91
N GLN A 174 -17.76 -11.17 4.93
CA GLN A 174 -17.80 -10.86 3.50
C GLN A 174 -19.21 -10.55 3.02
#